data_AF-A0A5N6KQJ3-F1
#
_entry.id   AF-A0A5N6KQJ3-F1
#
_cell.length_a   1.000
_cell.length_b   1.000
_cell.length_c   1.000
_cell.angle_alpha   90.00
_cell.angle_beta   90.00
_cell.angle_gamma   90.00
#
_symmetry.space_group_name_H-M   'P 1'
#
loop_
_entity.id
_entity.type
_entity.pdbx_description
1 polymer ?
#
loop_
_entity_poly.entity_id
_entity_poly.type
_entity_poly.pdbx_seq_one_letter_code
_entity_poly.pdbx_strand_id
1 'polypeptide(L)'
;MSRGRGGGRGRGSFRVGRGGKAMIGGQEVSWDYDEDVENGISAKPQETFPPIDLPQTQPPTYNEKLQIEHYRAFRKRIHHGPLHTVLGDDMKIGKQQRSRGAKFDPFHGMSTYTQKYKRQSHKTANFGTHKYPLQGFPPELWETLLNLMAHTSTLATPLASIAQLESSGSQLDGVPADLENSIRYQGCRLTQAAGALLRLPQDLVAQAIVIFTRFWIGPEGGSMKYYGAEDISAASVYLVAKLSAHPKSPRSVLNVYAYLASRPDYPEGGDNDPPPTPESYFLSDGTYYARRNELLKHEAIVLRTMGFQTHVALPYTLCINYLQALEVFNDDRGKKLAKRAFAHLNTLLLSPQLIYVTHQPPQIATAAIYLAARETGVKLPEEEWWEVFDTDREELGFLVVAMTSMGAFAAKEKNRWTERKTPVSINELQGELERRRLLDEAD
;
A
#
# COMPACT_ATOMS: atom_id res chain seq x y z
N MET A 1 -0.35 68.05 6.24
CA MET A 1 -0.49 69.51 6.05
C MET A 1 -1.66 69.77 5.11
N SER A 2 -2.58 70.67 5.52
CA SER A 2 -3.63 71.38 4.76
C SER A 2 -4.65 70.55 3.94
N ARG A 3 -5.95 70.46 4.27
CA ARG A 3 -7.07 71.45 4.26
C ARG A 3 -7.33 72.14 2.91
N GLY A 4 -8.60 72.08 2.47
CA GLY A 4 -9.28 73.03 1.57
C GLY A 4 -10.47 72.38 0.83
N ARG A 5 -11.73 72.57 1.27
CA ARG A 5 -12.73 73.58 0.78
C ARG A 5 -12.99 73.48 -0.73
N GLY A 6 -14.21 73.45 -1.27
CA GLY A 6 -15.57 73.72 -0.77
C GLY A 6 -16.45 74.23 -1.94
N GLY A 7 -17.79 74.15 -1.80
CA GLY A 7 -18.81 74.86 -2.62
C GLY A 7 -19.06 74.27 -4.02
N GLY A 8 -20.27 74.23 -4.59
CA GLY A 8 -21.57 74.73 -4.18
C GLY A 8 -22.54 74.70 -5.39
N ARG A 9 -23.79 74.26 -5.14
CA ARG A 9 -25.09 74.67 -5.73
C ARG A 9 -25.27 74.82 -7.26
N GLY A 10 -26.36 74.24 -7.78
CA GLY A 10 -27.07 74.74 -8.96
C GLY A 10 -28.25 73.87 -9.40
N ARG A 11 -29.48 74.29 -9.05
CA ARG A 11 -30.78 73.69 -9.44
C ARG A 11 -31.16 74.04 -10.89
N GLY A 12 -31.95 73.16 -11.53
CA GLY A 12 -32.79 73.50 -12.70
C GLY A 12 -33.48 72.23 -13.24
N SER A 13 -34.69 71.91 -12.76
CA SER A 13 -36.01 72.21 -13.38
C SER A 13 -36.27 71.49 -14.70
N PHE A 14 -37.21 70.53 -14.65
CA PHE A 14 -37.80 69.85 -15.79
C PHE A 14 -38.54 70.82 -16.73
N ARG A 15 -38.37 70.64 -18.04
CA ARG A 15 -39.32 71.07 -19.09
C ARG A 15 -39.54 69.91 -20.05
N VAL A 16 -40.75 69.37 -20.03
CA VAL A 16 -41.26 68.43 -21.03
C VAL A 16 -41.68 69.23 -22.26
N GLY A 17 -41.00 69.00 -23.38
CA GLY A 17 -41.28 69.58 -24.69
C GLY A 17 -41.36 68.49 -25.76
N ARG A 18 -42.59 68.00 -25.95
CA ARG A 18 -43.20 67.40 -27.16
C ARG A 18 -42.31 67.30 -28.44
N GLY A 19 -41.98 66.06 -28.84
CA GLY A 19 -41.59 65.66 -30.21
C GLY A 19 -40.14 65.93 -30.64
N GLY A 20 -39.23 64.96 -30.50
CA GLY A 20 -37.89 65.00 -31.10
C GLY A 20 -37.63 63.70 -31.87
N LYS A 21 -36.76 63.70 -32.87
CA LYS A 21 -36.15 62.53 -33.56
C LYS A 21 -34.73 62.30 -32.98
N ALA A 22 -34.18 61.08 -32.98
CA ALA A 22 -32.82 60.77 -32.49
C ALA A 22 -31.91 60.22 -33.60
N MET A 23 -30.62 60.58 -33.57
CA MET A 23 -29.60 60.04 -34.46
C MET A 23 -28.91 58.83 -33.81
N ILE A 24 -28.95 57.66 -34.45
CA ILE A 24 -28.25 56.44 -34.02
C ILE A 24 -27.46 55.92 -35.22
N GLY A 25 -26.14 55.71 -35.07
CA GLY A 25 -25.31 55.10 -36.12
C GLY A 25 -25.19 55.88 -37.43
N GLY A 26 -25.45 57.20 -37.43
CA GLY A 26 -25.40 58.04 -38.63
C GLY A 26 -26.69 58.09 -39.45
N GLN A 27 -27.79 57.51 -38.96
CA GLN A 27 -29.13 57.59 -39.56
C GLN A 27 -30.13 58.28 -38.59
N GLU A 28 -31.05 59.08 -39.13
CA GLU A 28 -32.13 59.72 -38.36
C GLU A 28 -33.25 58.71 -38.09
N VAL A 29 -33.58 58.50 -36.81
CA VAL A 29 -34.64 57.58 -36.37
C VAL A 29 -35.71 58.37 -35.60
N SER A 30 -36.99 58.14 -35.91
CA SER A 30 -38.12 58.74 -35.19
C SER A 30 -38.31 58.08 -33.82
N TRP A 31 -38.82 58.80 -32.81
CA TRP A 31 -39.12 58.22 -31.48
C TRP A 31 -40.48 57.52 -31.40
N ASP A 32 -41.26 57.54 -32.49
CA ASP A 32 -42.44 56.70 -32.60
C ASP A 32 -41.99 55.26 -32.84
N TYR A 33 -42.46 54.34 -32.01
CA TYR A 33 -42.17 52.90 -32.10
C TYR A 33 -42.79 52.34 -33.38
N ASP A 34 -42.01 52.27 -34.46
CA ASP A 34 -42.31 51.43 -35.61
C ASP A 34 -41.57 50.09 -35.42
N GLU A 35 -42.30 48.98 -35.31
CA GLU A 35 -41.77 47.62 -35.12
C GLU A 35 -40.87 47.14 -36.29
N ASP A 36 -40.82 47.88 -37.40
CA ASP A 36 -40.02 47.54 -38.60
C ASP A 36 -38.59 48.13 -38.59
N VAL A 37 -38.17 48.84 -37.53
CA VAL A 37 -36.84 49.51 -37.46
C VAL A 37 -35.70 48.57 -37.01
N GLU A 38 -36.01 47.37 -36.51
CA GLU A 38 -35.00 46.47 -35.92
C GLU A 38 -34.08 45.78 -36.95
N ASN A 39 -34.46 45.75 -38.24
CA ASN A 39 -33.70 45.05 -39.29
C ASN A 39 -32.75 45.94 -40.11
N GLY A 40 -32.64 47.23 -39.81
CA GLY A 40 -31.84 48.19 -40.60
C GLY A 40 -30.57 48.74 -39.91
N ILE A 41 -30.43 48.57 -38.60
CA ILE A 41 -29.36 49.23 -37.82
C ILE A 41 -28.19 48.25 -37.62
N SER A 42 -27.25 48.23 -38.56
CA SER A 42 -25.98 47.50 -38.37
C SER A 42 -25.11 48.26 -37.37
N ALA A 43 -24.98 47.71 -36.15
CA ALA A 43 -24.12 48.25 -35.08
C ALA A 43 -22.61 48.09 -35.34
N LYS A 44 -22.19 47.60 -36.53
CA LYS A 44 -20.77 47.51 -36.89
C LYS A 44 -20.28 48.88 -37.41
N PRO A 45 -19.19 49.44 -36.86
CA PRO A 45 -18.58 50.65 -37.40
C PRO A 45 -18.24 50.46 -38.88
N GLN A 46 -18.44 51.48 -39.72
CA GLN A 46 -18.06 51.39 -41.13
C GLN A 46 -16.54 51.23 -41.27
N GLU A 47 -16.10 50.18 -41.96
CA GLU A 47 -14.69 49.91 -42.22
C GLU A 47 -14.12 51.01 -43.13
N THR A 48 -13.15 51.77 -42.60
CA THR A 48 -12.63 53.01 -43.21
C THR A 48 -11.42 52.77 -44.11
N PHE A 49 -11.03 51.50 -44.30
CA PHE A 49 -9.85 51.10 -45.05
C PHE A 49 -10.21 50.00 -46.06
N PRO A 50 -9.59 49.99 -47.26
CA PRO A 50 -9.77 48.90 -48.20
C PRO A 50 -9.23 47.58 -47.61
N PRO A 51 -9.83 46.42 -47.97
CA PRO A 51 -9.36 45.12 -47.50
C PRO A 51 -7.89 44.90 -47.88
N ILE A 52 -7.04 44.60 -46.90
CA ILE A 52 -5.63 44.27 -47.11
C ILE A 52 -5.52 42.75 -47.26
N ASP A 53 -5.07 42.29 -48.43
CA ASP A 53 -4.73 40.88 -48.63
C ASP A 53 -3.46 40.54 -47.86
N LEU A 54 -3.63 40.00 -46.65
CA LEU A 54 -2.52 39.48 -45.86
C LEU A 54 -1.94 38.22 -46.54
N PRO A 55 -0.62 38.08 -46.66
CA PRO A 55 -0.02 36.87 -47.21
C PRO A 55 -0.41 35.66 -46.34
N GLN A 56 -1.20 34.74 -46.91
CA GLN A 56 -1.60 33.53 -46.22
C GLN A 56 -0.42 32.56 -46.18
N THR A 57 -0.02 32.15 -44.98
CA THR A 57 1.05 31.15 -44.79
C THR A 57 0.63 29.83 -45.44
N GLN A 58 1.56 29.18 -46.15
CA GLN A 58 1.30 27.85 -46.71
C GLN A 58 0.92 26.86 -45.60
N PRO A 59 -0.11 26.01 -45.80
CA PRO A 59 -0.48 25.02 -44.80
C PRO A 59 0.65 24.00 -44.62
N PRO A 60 0.84 23.46 -43.39
CA PRO A 60 1.94 22.55 -43.10
C PRO A 60 1.85 21.29 -43.95
N THR A 61 3.00 20.87 -44.46
CA THR A 61 3.15 19.61 -45.22
C THR A 61 2.88 18.40 -44.31
N TYR A 62 2.62 17.24 -44.93
CA TYR A 62 2.34 15.99 -44.21
C TYR A 62 3.46 15.64 -43.20
N ASN A 63 4.73 15.77 -43.61
CA ASN A 63 5.87 15.49 -42.75
C ASN A 63 5.96 16.45 -41.56
N GLU A 64 5.70 17.74 -41.77
CA GLU A 64 5.68 18.73 -40.69
C GLU A 64 4.55 18.45 -39.70
N LYS A 65 3.36 18.05 -40.19
CA LYS A 65 2.25 17.63 -39.32
C LYS A 65 2.65 16.44 -38.46
N LEU A 66 3.27 15.41 -39.04
CA LEU A 66 3.72 14.22 -38.32
C LEU A 66 4.77 14.57 -37.26
N GLN A 67 5.76 15.40 -37.62
CA GLN A 67 6.79 15.86 -36.68
C GLN A 67 6.20 16.67 -35.53
N ILE A 68 5.24 17.55 -35.82
CA ILE A 68 4.51 18.31 -34.80
C ILE A 68 3.72 17.36 -33.89
N GLU A 69 3.08 16.33 -34.43
CA GLU A 69 2.36 15.33 -33.64
C GLU A 69 3.29 14.55 -32.71
N HIS A 70 4.43 14.06 -33.22
CA HIS A 70 5.44 13.38 -32.41
C HIS A 70 6.01 14.29 -31.32
N TYR A 71 6.36 15.53 -31.67
CA TYR A 71 6.84 16.51 -30.70
C TYR A 71 5.80 16.83 -29.63
N ARG A 72 4.52 17.00 -30.02
CA ARG A 72 3.41 17.20 -29.07
C ARG A 72 3.21 15.98 -28.17
N ALA A 73 3.31 14.76 -28.71
CA ALA A 73 3.20 13.53 -27.93
C ALA A 73 4.36 13.41 -26.93
N PHE A 74 5.60 13.68 -27.36
CA PHE A 74 6.77 13.70 -26.49
C PHE A 74 6.66 14.76 -25.39
N ARG A 75 6.30 16.00 -25.73
CA ARG A 75 6.07 17.09 -24.76
C ARG A 75 4.94 16.77 -23.79
N LYS A 76 3.87 16.11 -24.26
CA LYS A 76 2.81 15.60 -23.38
C LYS A 76 3.38 14.56 -22.41
N ARG A 77 4.23 13.62 -22.84
CA ARG A 77 4.84 12.62 -21.95
C ARG A 77 5.80 13.23 -20.92
N ILE A 78 6.66 14.16 -21.33
CA ILE A 78 7.68 14.72 -20.43
C ILE A 78 7.12 15.76 -19.49
N HIS A 79 6.25 16.66 -19.97
CA HIS A 79 5.78 17.81 -19.19
C HIS A 79 4.35 17.67 -18.66
N HIS A 80 3.62 16.67 -19.12
CA HIS A 80 2.22 16.46 -18.79
C HIS A 80 1.91 14.97 -18.59
N GLY A 81 2.97 14.15 -18.48
CA GLY A 81 2.85 12.74 -18.23
C GLY A 81 2.78 12.48 -16.75
N PRO A 82 2.42 11.26 -16.37
CA PRO A 82 2.25 10.90 -14.97
C PRO A 82 3.57 10.98 -14.18
N LEU A 83 4.71 11.00 -14.87
CA LEU A 83 6.04 11.16 -14.28
C LEU A 83 6.49 12.63 -14.11
N HIS A 84 5.76 13.61 -14.66
CA HIS A 84 6.16 15.01 -14.55
C HIS A 84 5.71 15.61 -13.22
N THR A 85 6.69 15.97 -12.39
CA THR A 85 6.46 16.63 -11.11
C THR A 85 6.93 18.06 -11.15
N VAL A 86 6.09 18.99 -10.67
CA VAL A 86 6.49 20.38 -10.45
C VAL A 86 6.63 20.58 -8.94
N LEU A 87 7.85 20.83 -8.48
CA LEU A 87 8.12 21.21 -7.10
C LEU A 87 7.64 22.66 -6.92
N GLY A 88 6.73 22.90 -5.97
CA GLY A 88 6.30 24.26 -5.66
C GLY A 88 7.39 25.04 -4.92
N ASP A 89 7.36 26.38 -5.02
CA ASP A 89 8.31 27.30 -4.35
C ASP A 89 8.34 27.15 -2.81
N ASP A 90 7.35 26.47 -2.24
CA ASP A 90 7.23 26.20 -0.80
C ASP A 90 8.17 25.10 -0.30
N MET A 91 8.81 24.33 -1.20
CA MET A 91 9.60 23.16 -0.83
C MET A 91 11.08 23.52 -0.66
N LYS A 92 11.41 24.18 0.46
CA LYS A 92 12.80 24.34 0.91
C LYS A 92 13.30 23.05 1.57
N ILE A 93 14.42 22.53 1.08
CA ILE A 93 15.17 21.43 1.71
C ILE A 93 15.85 22.00 2.96
N GLY A 94 15.21 21.91 4.12
CA GLY A 94 15.76 22.36 5.39
C GLY A 94 14.75 22.31 6.53
N LYS A 95 15.15 21.69 7.64
CA LYS A 95 14.35 21.54 8.86
C LYS A 95 13.87 22.91 9.39
N GLN A 96 12.58 23.21 9.20
CA GLN A 96 11.75 24.00 10.13
C GLN A 96 10.30 24.00 9.61
N GLN A 97 9.47 23.09 10.15
CA GLN A 97 8.02 23.21 10.00
C GLN A 97 7.54 24.40 10.85
N ARG A 98 7.14 25.49 10.20
CA ARG A 98 6.24 26.48 10.81
C ARG A 98 4.80 26.12 10.48
N SER A 99 3.93 26.35 11.46
CA SER A 99 2.52 25.95 11.55
C SER A 99 1.72 26.08 10.26
N ARG A 100 0.90 25.06 9.98
CA ARG A 100 -0.16 25.05 8.96
C ARG A 100 -1.23 26.12 9.28
N GLY A 101 -1.03 27.33 8.79
CA GLY A 101 -2.11 28.27 8.50
C GLY A 101 -2.33 28.26 6.99
N ALA A 102 -3.56 28.06 6.53
CA ALA A 102 -3.89 28.14 5.11
C ALA A 102 -3.54 29.54 4.60
N LYS A 103 -2.41 29.67 3.88
CA LYS A 103 -2.09 30.86 3.11
C LYS A 103 -2.96 30.84 1.86
N PHE A 104 -4.20 31.29 2.01
CA PHE A 104 -5.01 31.68 0.89
C PHE A 104 -4.40 32.95 0.31
N ASP A 105 -3.76 32.85 -0.86
CA ASP A 105 -3.29 34.02 -1.62
C ASP A 105 -4.55 34.75 -2.15
N PRO A 106 -4.88 35.97 -1.68
CA PRO A 106 -6.12 36.65 -2.07
C PRO A 106 -6.18 36.99 -3.57
N PHE A 107 -5.05 36.95 -4.29
CA PHE A 107 -4.98 37.30 -5.71
C PHE A 107 -4.97 36.07 -6.64
N HIS A 108 -4.47 34.92 -6.18
CA HIS A 108 -4.39 33.68 -6.99
C HIS A 108 -5.16 32.49 -6.42
N GLY A 109 -5.65 32.58 -5.18
CA GLY A 109 -6.31 31.51 -4.43
C GLY A 109 -7.80 31.36 -4.74
N MET A 110 -8.42 32.34 -5.39
CA MET A 110 -9.76 32.17 -5.96
C MET A 110 -9.67 31.45 -7.30
N SER A 111 -10.36 30.33 -7.44
CA SER A 111 -10.40 29.56 -8.67
C SER A 111 -11.04 30.39 -9.78
N THR A 112 -10.23 30.91 -10.70
CA THR A 112 -10.72 31.61 -11.88
C THR A 112 -11.36 30.59 -12.84
N TYR A 113 -12.41 30.97 -13.58
CA TYR A 113 -13.08 30.07 -14.54
C TYR A 113 -12.09 29.44 -15.54
N THR A 114 -11.04 30.19 -15.90
CA THR A 114 -9.94 29.74 -16.78
C THR A 114 -9.05 28.67 -16.15
N GLN A 115 -9.01 28.55 -14.81
CA GLN A 115 -8.24 27.51 -14.12
C GLN A 115 -8.81 26.11 -14.31
N LYS A 116 -10.11 25.97 -14.67
CA LYS A 116 -10.68 24.67 -15.06
C LYS A 116 -10.03 24.09 -16.32
N TYR A 117 -9.42 24.94 -17.15
CA TYR A 117 -8.69 24.55 -18.35
C TYR A 117 -7.17 24.45 -18.12
N LYS A 118 -6.66 24.84 -16.94
CA LYS A 118 -5.27 24.62 -16.57
C LYS A 118 -5.10 23.17 -16.16
N ARG A 119 -4.15 22.49 -16.80
CA ARG A 119 -3.85 21.07 -16.53
C ARG A 119 -3.22 20.95 -15.14
N GLN A 120 -3.69 19.97 -14.37
CA GLN A 120 -3.21 19.71 -13.00
C GLN A 120 -1.77 19.22 -13.02
N SER A 121 -0.91 19.77 -12.16
CA SER A 121 0.46 19.29 -11.92
C SER A 121 0.48 18.29 -10.77
N HIS A 122 1.24 17.20 -10.92
CA HIS A 122 1.43 16.21 -9.86
C HIS A 122 2.58 16.62 -8.93
N LYS A 123 2.42 16.40 -7.62
CA LYS A 123 3.47 16.64 -6.61
C LYS A 123 4.50 15.52 -6.56
N THR A 124 4.10 14.30 -6.91
CA THR A 124 4.92 13.09 -6.96
C THR A 124 4.67 12.36 -8.27
N ALA A 125 5.68 11.66 -8.78
CA ALA A 125 5.57 10.89 -10.02
C ALA A 125 4.62 9.71 -9.81
N ASN A 126 3.60 9.59 -10.65
CA ASN A 126 2.69 8.46 -10.68
C ASN A 126 3.24 7.41 -11.64
N PHE A 127 3.81 6.34 -11.10
CA PHE A 127 4.35 5.23 -11.89
C PHE A 127 3.29 4.23 -12.36
N GLY A 128 2.09 4.22 -11.73
CA GLY A 128 1.05 3.22 -11.99
C GLY A 128 0.32 3.36 -13.34
N THR A 129 0.42 4.52 -14.00
CA THR A 129 -0.21 4.76 -15.31
C THR A 129 0.79 4.71 -16.48
N HIS A 130 2.06 4.39 -16.21
CA HIS A 130 3.08 4.31 -17.24
C HIS A 130 2.98 2.98 -18.01
N LYS A 131 2.68 3.05 -19.31
CA LYS A 131 2.74 1.90 -20.21
C LYS A 131 4.19 1.65 -20.60
N TYR A 132 4.82 0.65 -19.98
CA TYR A 132 6.16 0.21 -20.36
C TYR A 132 6.08 -0.55 -21.71
N PRO A 133 7.00 -0.30 -22.65
CA PRO A 133 7.05 -1.04 -23.90
C PRO A 133 7.58 -2.46 -23.65
N LEU A 134 6.67 -3.41 -23.44
CA LEU A 134 6.99 -4.83 -23.20
C LEU A 134 7.85 -5.44 -24.32
N GLN A 135 7.71 -4.93 -25.56
CA GLN A 135 8.48 -5.36 -26.74
C GLN A 135 10.00 -5.20 -26.60
N GLY A 136 10.48 -4.40 -25.64
CA GLY A 136 11.91 -4.27 -25.34
C GLY A 136 12.47 -5.29 -24.35
N PHE A 137 11.61 -6.15 -23.77
CA PHE A 137 11.99 -7.15 -22.77
C PHE A 137 11.74 -8.56 -23.31
N PRO A 138 12.54 -9.56 -22.89
CA PRO A 138 12.26 -10.97 -23.15
C PRO A 138 10.83 -11.37 -22.73
N PRO A 139 10.13 -12.22 -23.50
CA PRO A 139 8.73 -12.59 -23.24
C PRO A 139 8.51 -13.25 -21.87
N GLU A 140 9.53 -13.91 -21.32
CA GLU A 140 9.51 -14.55 -20.01
C GLU A 140 9.39 -13.53 -18.86
N LEU A 141 9.76 -12.26 -19.11
CA LEU A 141 9.67 -11.19 -18.12
C LEU A 141 8.36 -10.39 -18.22
N TRP A 142 7.50 -10.68 -19.19
CA TRP A 142 6.28 -9.90 -19.38
C TRP A 142 5.29 -10.10 -18.24
N GLU A 143 5.11 -11.34 -17.76
CA GLU A 143 4.21 -11.63 -16.64
C GLU A 143 4.69 -11.01 -15.32
N THR A 144 6.00 -11.08 -15.05
CA THR A 144 6.57 -10.47 -13.82
C THR A 144 6.46 -8.96 -13.85
N LEU A 145 6.74 -8.34 -14.99
CA LEU A 145 6.60 -6.89 -15.19
C LEU A 145 5.13 -6.45 -15.11
N LEU A 146 4.20 -7.19 -15.70
CA LEU A 146 2.77 -6.90 -15.63
C LEU A 146 2.22 -7.03 -14.20
N ASN A 147 2.66 -8.05 -13.44
CA ASN A 147 2.28 -8.21 -12.04
C ASN A 147 2.86 -7.10 -11.16
N LEU A 148 4.10 -6.66 -11.41
CA LEU A 148 4.69 -5.51 -10.72
C LEU A 148 3.92 -4.20 -11.02
N MET A 149 3.41 -4.06 -12.25
CA MET A 149 2.62 -2.91 -12.70
C MET A 149 1.20 -2.85 -12.12
N ALA A 150 0.60 -4.01 -11.80
CA ALA A 150 -0.75 -4.06 -11.23
C ALA A 150 -0.81 -3.69 -9.73
N HIS A 151 0.32 -3.78 -9.00
CA HIS A 151 0.35 -3.66 -7.53
C HIS A 151 1.06 -2.39 -7.02
N THR A 152 1.10 -1.32 -7.81
CA THR A 152 1.82 -0.06 -7.42
C THR A 152 1.14 0.75 -6.32
N SER A 153 0.03 0.28 -5.76
CA SER A 153 -0.58 0.89 -4.57
C SER A 153 0.19 0.42 -3.34
N THR A 154 0.86 1.35 -2.65
CA THR A 154 1.53 1.10 -1.35
C THR A 154 0.58 0.62 -0.24
N LEU A 155 -0.73 0.66 -0.49
CA LEU A 155 -1.78 0.22 0.41
C LEU A 155 -2.27 -1.20 0.13
N ALA A 156 -2.00 -1.74 -1.06
CA ALA A 156 -2.49 -3.04 -1.48
C ALA A 156 -1.40 -4.10 -1.35
N THR A 157 -1.82 -5.27 -0.88
CA THR A 157 -0.98 -6.46 -0.77
C THR A 157 -1.21 -7.32 -2.00
N PRO A 158 -0.17 -7.81 -2.71
CA PRO A 158 -0.36 -8.82 -3.75
C PRO A 158 -0.95 -10.07 -3.10
N LEU A 159 -2.14 -10.45 -3.55
CA LEU A 159 -2.87 -11.60 -3.02
C LEU A 159 -2.43 -12.88 -3.75
N ALA A 160 -2.50 -14.01 -3.04
CA ALA A 160 -2.33 -15.30 -3.68
C ALA A 160 -3.50 -15.59 -4.63
N SER A 161 -3.19 -16.12 -5.81
CA SER A 161 -4.22 -16.62 -6.72
C SER A 161 -4.79 -17.95 -6.22
N ILE A 162 -5.99 -18.31 -6.69
CA ILE A 162 -6.63 -19.59 -6.35
C ILE A 162 -5.70 -20.76 -6.73
N ALA A 163 -5.10 -20.72 -7.93
CA ALA A 163 -4.17 -21.74 -8.39
C ALA A 163 -2.92 -21.89 -7.48
N GLN A 164 -2.46 -20.79 -6.86
CA GLN A 164 -1.36 -20.83 -5.90
C GLN A 164 -1.75 -21.42 -4.54
N LEU A 165 -3.05 -21.44 -4.21
CA LEU A 165 -3.57 -21.99 -2.96
C LEU A 165 -4.01 -23.46 -3.11
N GLU A 166 -4.30 -23.91 -4.33
CA GLU A 166 -4.73 -25.29 -4.61
C GLU A 166 -3.64 -26.32 -4.32
N SER A 167 -2.39 -26.03 -4.66
CA SER A 167 -1.25 -26.91 -4.40
C SER A 167 0.01 -26.12 -4.07
N SER A 168 0.81 -26.66 -3.15
CA SER A 168 2.12 -26.12 -2.79
C SER A 168 3.24 -26.96 -3.40
N GLY A 169 4.40 -26.35 -3.66
CA GLY A 169 5.60 -27.08 -4.08
C GLY A 169 5.96 -28.23 -3.13
N SER A 170 5.71 -28.06 -1.82
CA SER A 170 5.93 -29.11 -0.81
C SER A 170 5.01 -30.32 -1.02
N GLN A 171 3.74 -30.09 -1.35
CA GLN A 171 2.78 -31.17 -1.62
C GLN A 171 3.12 -31.91 -2.91
N LEU A 172 3.56 -31.19 -3.94
CA LEU A 172 4.03 -31.80 -5.19
C LEU A 172 5.25 -32.70 -4.97
N ASP A 173 6.11 -32.35 -4.01
CA ASP A 173 7.27 -33.16 -3.61
C ASP A 173 6.96 -34.30 -2.62
N GLY A 174 5.69 -34.48 -2.27
CA GLY A 174 5.19 -35.56 -1.41
C GLY A 174 5.14 -35.24 0.09
N VAL A 175 5.22 -33.97 0.50
CA VAL A 175 5.04 -33.58 1.91
C VAL A 175 3.54 -33.53 2.24
N PRO A 176 3.07 -34.26 3.28
CA PRO A 176 1.67 -34.22 3.69
C PRO A 176 1.22 -32.81 4.14
N ALA A 177 -0.01 -32.43 3.79
CA ALA A 177 -0.55 -31.10 4.10
C ALA A 177 -0.67 -30.81 5.62
N ASP A 178 -0.89 -31.84 6.44
CA ASP A 178 -0.93 -31.69 7.90
C ASP A 178 0.45 -31.32 8.45
N LEU A 179 1.50 -31.96 7.92
CA LEU A 179 2.89 -31.71 8.31
C LEU A 179 3.34 -30.34 7.82
N GLU A 180 3.00 -29.96 6.59
CA GLU A 180 3.26 -28.64 6.04
C GLU A 180 2.67 -27.53 6.92
N ASN A 181 1.42 -27.70 7.38
CA ASN A 181 0.76 -26.75 8.28
C ASN A 181 1.47 -26.65 9.64
N SER A 182 1.88 -27.79 10.23
CA SER A 182 2.66 -27.81 11.48
C SER A 182 4.00 -27.09 11.34
N ILE A 183 4.73 -27.35 10.25
CA ILE A 183 6.04 -26.73 9.99
C ILE A 183 5.91 -25.23 9.75
N ARG A 184 4.91 -24.81 8.96
CA ARG A 184 4.63 -23.39 8.74
C ARG A 184 4.27 -22.69 10.04
N TYR A 185 3.38 -23.27 10.84
CA TYR A 185 3.00 -22.73 12.14
C TYR A 185 4.22 -22.54 13.05
N GLN A 186 5.08 -23.57 13.14
CA GLN A 186 6.30 -23.49 13.93
C GLN A 186 7.32 -22.50 13.37
N GLY A 187 7.48 -22.41 12.04
CA GLY A 187 8.33 -21.43 11.39
C GLY A 187 7.88 -19.99 11.65
N CYS A 188 6.57 -19.72 11.66
CA CYS A 188 6.04 -18.41 12.04
C CYS A 188 6.30 -18.09 13.51
N ARG A 189 6.12 -19.06 14.43
CA ARG A 189 6.45 -18.90 15.86
C ARG A 189 7.94 -18.62 16.07
N LEU A 190 8.80 -19.35 15.36
CA LEU A 190 10.26 -19.17 15.39
C LEU A 190 10.64 -17.76 14.90
N THR A 191 10.03 -17.32 13.80
CA THR A 191 10.22 -15.96 13.25
C THR A 191 9.82 -14.88 14.27
N GLN A 192 8.67 -15.08 14.94
CA GLN A 192 8.17 -14.18 15.98
C GLN A 192 9.12 -14.11 17.18
N ALA A 193 9.59 -15.28 17.64
CA ALA A 193 10.55 -15.39 18.73
C ALA A 193 11.91 -14.74 18.39
N ALA A 194 12.43 -14.98 17.19
CA ALA A 194 13.66 -14.38 16.70
C ALA A 194 13.55 -12.86 16.63
N GLY A 195 12.43 -12.33 16.13
CA GLY A 195 12.15 -10.90 16.09
C GLY A 195 12.18 -10.24 17.47
N ALA A 196 11.56 -10.88 18.46
CA ALA A 196 11.57 -10.41 19.85
C ALA A 196 12.99 -10.39 20.45
N LEU A 197 13.76 -11.47 20.29
CA LEU A 197 15.14 -11.56 20.79
C LEU A 197 16.09 -10.57 20.08
N LEU A 198 15.87 -10.31 18.80
CA LEU A 198 16.61 -9.29 18.04
C LEU A 198 16.18 -7.86 18.39
N ARG A 199 15.13 -7.68 19.20
CA ARG A 199 14.52 -6.39 19.54
C ARG A 199 14.11 -5.60 18.28
N LEU A 200 13.45 -6.29 17.36
CA LEU A 200 12.80 -5.67 16.21
C LEU A 200 11.40 -5.20 16.63
N PRO A 201 10.90 -4.07 16.08
CA PRO A 201 9.52 -3.69 16.30
C PRO A 201 8.56 -4.66 15.59
N GLN A 202 7.35 -4.82 16.14
CA GLN A 202 6.41 -5.87 15.74
C GLN A 202 5.98 -5.76 14.26
N ASP A 203 5.97 -4.56 13.69
CA ASP A 203 5.70 -4.35 12.28
C ASP A 203 6.73 -5.06 11.39
N LEU A 204 8.03 -4.97 11.71
CA LEU A 204 9.07 -5.68 10.98
C LEU A 204 8.97 -7.19 11.16
N VAL A 205 8.62 -7.64 12.36
CA VAL A 205 8.42 -9.07 12.63
C VAL A 205 7.24 -9.62 11.82
N ALA A 206 6.13 -8.88 11.77
CA ALA A 206 4.98 -9.24 10.97
C ALA A 206 5.31 -9.27 9.47
N GLN A 207 6.05 -8.28 8.95
CA GLN A 207 6.52 -8.30 7.56
C GLN A 207 7.40 -9.53 7.27
N ALA A 208 8.29 -9.89 8.19
CA ALA A 208 9.15 -11.07 8.04
C ALA A 208 8.32 -12.37 8.02
N ILE A 209 7.27 -12.47 8.84
CA ILE A 209 6.35 -13.61 8.82
C ILE A 209 5.59 -13.67 7.49
N VAL A 210 5.10 -12.54 6.98
CA VAL A 210 4.41 -12.51 5.67
C VAL A 210 5.36 -12.94 4.55
N ILE A 211 6.60 -12.44 4.52
CA ILE A 211 7.62 -12.87 3.55
C ILE A 211 7.92 -14.37 3.68
N PHE A 212 8.09 -14.86 4.90
CA PHE A 212 8.28 -16.29 5.18
C PHE A 212 7.11 -17.11 4.64
N THR A 213 5.86 -16.72 4.91
CA THR A 213 4.68 -17.46 4.43
C THR A 213 4.56 -17.44 2.91
N ARG A 214 4.81 -16.30 2.26
CA ARG A 214 4.77 -16.15 0.80
C ARG A 214 5.74 -17.05 0.07
N PHE A 215 6.91 -17.32 0.66
CA PHE A 215 7.89 -18.21 0.07
C PHE A 215 7.34 -19.62 -0.20
N TRP A 216 6.42 -20.11 0.64
CA TRP A 216 5.87 -21.48 0.56
C TRP A 216 4.60 -21.59 -0.28
N ILE A 217 4.17 -20.51 -0.95
CA ILE A 217 2.88 -20.47 -1.65
C ILE A 217 3.04 -20.86 -3.11
N GLY A 218 2.12 -21.70 -3.60
CA GLY A 218 2.04 -22.14 -4.97
C GLY A 218 3.06 -23.21 -5.37
N PRO A 219 2.92 -23.73 -6.61
CA PRO A 219 3.82 -24.74 -7.16
C PRO A 219 5.22 -24.18 -7.46
N GLU A 220 5.31 -22.89 -7.79
CA GLU A 220 6.58 -22.17 -8.02
C GLU A 220 7.28 -21.73 -6.73
N GLY A 221 6.63 -21.95 -5.58
CA GLY A 221 7.16 -21.65 -4.26
C GLY A 221 8.29 -22.59 -3.84
N GLY A 222 8.88 -22.31 -2.69
CA GLY A 222 9.82 -23.22 -2.05
C GLY A 222 9.14 -24.50 -1.58
N SER A 223 9.89 -25.60 -1.59
CA SER A 223 9.47 -26.86 -1.01
C SER A 223 10.25 -27.16 0.27
N MET A 224 9.54 -27.58 1.31
CA MET A 224 10.11 -27.89 2.63
C MET A 224 11.10 -29.07 2.58
N LYS A 225 11.08 -29.85 1.50
CA LYS A 225 12.03 -30.94 1.26
C LYS A 225 13.42 -30.44 0.87
N TYR A 226 13.51 -29.28 0.23
CA TYR A 226 14.77 -28.70 -0.24
C TYR A 226 15.24 -27.53 0.63
N TYR A 227 14.34 -26.84 1.32
CA TYR A 227 14.64 -25.67 2.13
C TYR A 227 14.14 -25.87 3.57
N GLY A 228 15.02 -25.66 4.55
CA GLY A 228 14.66 -25.71 5.97
C GLY A 228 13.80 -24.50 6.36
N ALA A 229 12.73 -24.74 7.13
CA ALA A 229 11.89 -23.65 7.64
C ALA A 229 12.68 -22.70 8.56
N GLU A 230 13.63 -23.23 9.32
CA GLU A 230 14.57 -22.44 10.14
C GLU A 230 15.42 -21.48 9.29
N ASP A 231 16.03 -21.98 8.22
CA ASP A 231 16.91 -21.18 7.35
C ASP A 231 16.15 -20.10 6.59
N ILE A 232 14.95 -20.43 6.07
CA ILE A 232 14.07 -19.46 5.39
C ILE A 232 13.53 -18.43 6.38
N SER A 233 13.22 -18.82 7.61
CA SER A 233 12.82 -17.91 8.68
C SER A 233 13.94 -16.92 9.01
N ALA A 234 15.18 -17.40 9.17
CA ALA A 234 16.35 -16.56 9.40
C ALA A 234 16.62 -15.60 8.24
N ALA A 235 16.53 -16.09 7.00
CA ALA A 235 16.67 -15.27 5.80
C ALA A 235 15.58 -14.20 5.70
N SER A 236 14.33 -14.53 6.03
CA SER A 236 13.20 -13.59 5.99
C SER A 236 13.37 -12.46 7.01
N VAL A 237 13.77 -12.78 8.24
CA VAL A 237 14.04 -11.76 9.28
C VAL A 237 15.23 -10.88 8.87
N TYR A 238 16.31 -11.49 8.38
CA TYR A 238 17.49 -10.75 7.94
C TYR A 238 17.16 -9.80 6.78
N LEU A 239 16.41 -10.26 5.78
CA LEU A 239 15.99 -9.48 4.63
C LEU A 239 15.17 -8.25 5.04
N VAL A 240 14.12 -8.44 5.84
CA VAL A 240 13.28 -7.32 6.31
C VAL A 240 14.07 -6.36 7.18
N ALA A 241 14.84 -6.87 8.14
CA ALA A 241 15.65 -6.02 9.00
C ALA A 241 16.63 -5.18 8.19
N LYS A 242 17.31 -5.78 7.20
CA LYS A 242 18.27 -5.11 6.30
C LYS A 242 17.64 -3.97 5.50
N LEU A 243 16.39 -4.11 5.06
CA LEU A 243 15.68 -3.08 4.29
C LEU A 243 15.03 -2.00 5.19
N SER A 244 14.94 -2.25 6.49
CA SER A 244 14.30 -1.36 7.46
C SER A 244 15.24 -0.33 8.09
N ALA A 245 14.69 0.54 8.95
CA ALA A 245 15.48 1.43 9.81
C ALA A 245 16.23 0.72 10.96
N HIS A 246 16.04 -0.60 11.13
CA HIS A 246 16.63 -1.40 12.19
C HIS A 246 17.47 -2.58 11.65
N PRO A 247 18.55 -2.31 10.87
CA PRO A 247 19.36 -3.37 10.29
C PRO A 247 20.04 -4.21 11.39
N LYS A 248 20.05 -5.53 11.18
CA LYS A 248 20.71 -6.50 12.06
C LYS A 248 21.84 -7.19 11.31
N SER A 249 22.96 -7.41 12.00
CA SER A 249 24.09 -8.12 11.41
C SER A 249 23.77 -9.61 11.23
N PRO A 250 24.33 -10.28 10.20
CA PRO A 250 24.19 -11.73 10.04
C PRO A 250 24.55 -12.51 11.31
N ARG A 251 25.60 -12.09 12.03
CA ARG A 251 26.01 -12.73 13.29
C ARG A 251 24.96 -12.62 14.38
N SER A 252 24.30 -11.47 14.51
CA SER A 252 23.22 -11.29 15.49
C SER A 252 22.04 -12.21 15.20
N VAL A 253 21.63 -12.28 13.93
CA VAL A 253 20.55 -13.19 13.49
C VAL A 253 20.94 -14.64 13.78
N LEU A 254 22.11 -15.10 13.31
CA LEU A 254 22.55 -16.48 13.51
C LEU A 254 22.72 -16.86 14.98
N ASN A 255 23.22 -15.97 15.83
CA ASN A 255 23.30 -16.21 17.28
C ASN A 255 21.92 -16.42 17.91
N VAL A 256 20.91 -15.64 17.47
CA VAL A 256 19.54 -15.78 17.96
C VAL A 256 18.93 -17.11 17.52
N TYR A 257 19.15 -17.54 16.27
CA TYR A 257 18.69 -18.86 15.82
C TYR A 257 19.43 -20.01 16.52
N ALA A 258 20.74 -19.87 16.78
CA ALA A 258 21.48 -20.83 17.59
C ALA A 258 20.94 -20.92 19.04
N TYR A 259 20.57 -19.77 19.63
CA TYR A 259 19.91 -19.73 20.94
C TYR A 259 18.53 -20.42 20.91
N LEU A 260 17.70 -20.12 19.91
CA LEU A 260 16.38 -20.73 19.76
C LEU A 260 16.46 -22.24 19.51
N ALA A 261 17.47 -22.70 18.76
CA ALA A 261 17.72 -24.13 18.59
C ALA A 261 18.11 -24.82 19.92
N SER A 262 18.80 -24.11 20.81
CA SER A 262 19.12 -24.61 22.16
C SER A 262 17.93 -24.59 23.14
N ARG A 263 16.86 -23.84 22.81
CA ARG A 263 15.65 -23.73 23.65
C ARG A 263 14.37 -23.90 22.79
N PRO A 264 14.03 -25.13 22.39
CA PRO A 264 12.88 -25.41 21.53
C PRO A 264 11.54 -24.94 22.10
N ASP A 265 11.42 -24.91 23.43
CA ASP A 265 10.18 -24.55 24.12
C ASP A 265 9.94 -23.04 24.22
N TYR A 266 10.87 -22.20 23.76
CA TYR A 266 10.71 -20.75 23.82
C TYR A 266 9.59 -20.27 22.87
N PRO A 267 8.66 -19.39 23.29
CA PRO A 267 8.60 -18.66 24.58
C PRO A 267 7.70 -19.31 25.66
N GLU A 268 7.23 -20.54 25.47
CA GLU A 268 6.31 -21.23 26.39
C GLU A 268 6.99 -21.86 27.60
N GLY A 269 8.26 -22.26 27.48
CA GLY A 269 9.10 -22.65 28.61
C GLY A 269 9.28 -21.43 29.51
N GLY A 270 8.60 -21.43 30.66
CA GLY A 270 8.46 -20.25 31.51
C GLY A 270 9.79 -19.61 31.91
N ASP A 271 9.73 -18.39 32.45
CA ASP A 271 10.88 -17.66 33.01
C ASP A 271 11.65 -18.43 34.11
N ASN A 272 11.14 -19.59 34.54
CA ASN A 272 11.70 -20.44 35.58
C ASN A 272 12.77 -21.43 35.07
N ASP A 273 12.86 -21.68 33.76
CA ASP A 273 13.93 -22.54 33.24
C ASP A 273 15.25 -21.76 33.22
N PRO A 274 16.35 -22.34 33.76
CA PRO A 274 17.64 -21.68 33.76
C PRO A 274 18.04 -21.35 32.32
N PRO A 275 18.57 -20.14 32.05
CA PRO A 275 19.02 -19.80 30.71
C PRO A 275 20.07 -20.83 30.26
N PRO A 276 20.04 -21.27 28.99
CA PRO A 276 21.00 -22.24 28.47
C PRO A 276 22.41 -21.69 28.68
N THR A 277 23.32 -22.59 29.05
CA THR A 277 24.74 -22.26 29.23
C THR A 277 25.28 -21.57 27.96
N PRO A 278 25.99 -20.44 28.06
CA PRO A 278 26.50 -19.70 26.90
C PRO A 278 27.30 -20.53 25.89
N GLU A 279 27.93 -21.60 26.37
CA GLU A 279 28.68 -22.55 25.55
C GLU A 279 27.80 -23.39 24.61
N SER A 280 26.52 -23.62 24.94
CA SER A 280 25.63 -24.48 24.16
C SER A 280 25.14 -23.84 22.85
N TYR A 281 25.18 -22.51 22.74
CA TYR A 281 24.74 -21.77 21.55
C TYR A 281 25.85 -20.92 20.92
N PHE A 282 27.10 -21.08 21.37
CA PHE A 282 28.23 -20.35 20.82
C PHE A 282 28.56 -20.81 19.38
N LEU A 283 28.55 -19.87 18.44
CA LEU A 283 28.98 -20.10 17.07
C LEU A 283 30.49 -19.87 16.94
N SER A 284 31.24 -20.96 16.74
CA SER A 284 32.66 -20.89 16.37
C SER A 284 32.83 -20.14 15.05
N ASP A 285 33.99 -19.52 14.81
CA ASP A 285 34.17 -18.70 13.61
C ASP A 285 33.99 -19.49 12.31
N GLY A 286 34.49 -20.73 12.25
CA GLY A 286 34.29 -21.62 11.10
C GLY A 286 32.81 -21.92 10.83
N THR A 287 32.04 -22.27 11.86
CA THR A 287 30.60 -22.55 11.73
C THR A 287 29.80 -21.29 11.39
N TYR A 288 30.19 -20.15 11.94
CA TYR A 288 29.62 -18.84 11.61
C TYR A 288 29.82 -18.51 10.12
N TYR A 289 31.03 -18.64 9.58
CA TYR A 289 31.26 -18.33 8.16
C TYR A 289 30.47 -19.24 7.22
N ALA A 290 30.37 -20.54 7.55
CA ALA A 290 29.54 -21.48 6.79
C ALA A 290 28.05 -21.08 6.83
N ARG A 291 27.48 -20.90 8.04
CA ARG A 291 26.07 -20.50 8.20
C ARG A 291 25.76 -19.12 7.61
N ARG A 292 26.72 -18.19 7.65
CA ARG A 292 26.58 -16.88 6.99
C ARG A 292 26.44 -17.02 5.48
N ASN A 293 27.25 -17.87 4.86
CA ASN A 293 27.14 -18.10 3.42
C ASN A 293 25.80 -18.75 3.06
N GLU A 294 25.33 -19.70 3.86
CA GLU A 294 23.99 -20.29 3.68
C GLU A 294 22.88 -19.26 3.87
N LEU A 295 22.95 -18.40 4.90
CA LEU A 295 21.98 -17.33 5.11
C LEU A 295 21.86 -16.41 3.89
N LEU A 296 23.00 -16.01 3.30
CA LEU A 296 23.02 -15.15 2.11
C LEU A 296 22.49 -15.85 0.86
N LYS A 297 22.71 -17.17 0.72
CA LYS A 297 22.11 -17.96 -0.37
C LYS A 297 20.60 -18.03 -0.22
N HIS A 298 20.10 -18.37 0.97
CA HIS A 298 18.66 -18.45 1.24
C HIS A 298 17.99 -17.08 1.06
N GLU A 299 18.64 -15.99 1.46
CA GLU A 299 18.16 -14.63 1.18
C GLU A 299 17.96 -14.39 -0.33
N ALA A 300 18.94 -14.76 -1.16
CA ALA A 300 18.84 -14.61 -2.61
C ALA A 300 17.72 -15.46 -3.21
N ILE A 301 17.51 -16.68 -2.69
CA ILE A 301 16.44 -17.58 -3.12
C ILE A 301 15.08 -16.98 -2.77
N VAL A 302 14.87 -16.52 -1.54
CA VAL A 302 13.64 -15.86 -1.10
C VAL A 302 13.31 -14.65 -1.98
N LEU A 303 14.30 -13.81 -2.28
CA LEU A 303 14.12 -12.66 -3.19
C LEU A 303 13.71 -13.08 -4.60
N ARG A 304 14.35 -14.13 -5.14
CA ARG A 304 14.06 -14.65 -6.49
C ARG A 304 12.65 -15.22 -6.56
N THR A 305 12.25 -16.06 -5.62
CA THR A 305 10.92 -16.69 -5.58
C THR A 305 9.81 -15.66 -5.49
N MET A 306 10.00 -14.56 -4.75
CA MET A 306 9.02 -13.48 -4.66
C MET A 306 9.10 -12.46 -5.80
N GLY A 307 9.98 -12.65 -6.80
CA GLY A 307 10.17 -11.69 -7.89
C GLY A 307 10.61 -10.30 -7.39
N PHE A 308 11.40 -10.24 -6.31
CA PHE A 308 11.84 -9.01 -5.62
C PHE A 308 10.72 -8.17 -4.99
N GLN A 309 9.49 -8.69 -4.91
CA GLN A 309 8.38 -8.02 -4.25
C GLN A 309 8.45 -8.18 -2.72
N THR A 310 9.22 -7.31 -2.09
CA THR A 310 9.44 -7.31 -0.62
C THR A 310 8.45 -6.41 0.14
N HIS A 311 7.65 -5.62 -0.57
CA HIS A 311 6.65 -4.75 0.05
C HIS A 311 5.50 -5.56 0.67
N VAL A 312 5.17 -5.25 1.91
CA VAL A 312 4.07 -5.84 2.68
C VAL A 312 3.28 -4.71 3.34
N ALA A 313 2.00 -4.58 3.00
CA ALA A 313 1.10 -3.68 3.69
C ALA A 313 0.49 -4.41 4.90
N LEU A 314 0.54 -3.78 6.08
CA LEU A 314 0.08 -4.38 7.34
C LEU A 314 -1.17 -3.67 7.87
N PRO A 315 -2.09 -4.38 8.55
CA PRO A 315 -3.35 -3.83 9.04
C PRO A 315 -3.22 -2.97 10.31
N TYR A 316 -2.06 -2.91 10.97
CA TYR A 316 -1.91 -2.26 12.28
C TYR A 316 -2.25 -0.77 12.27
N THR A 317 -1.72 -0.03 11.28
CA THR A 317 -1.99 1.41 11.16
C THR A 317 -3.45 1.66 10.81
N LEU A 318 -4.03 0.85 9.91
CA LEU A 318 -5.45 0.92 9.56
C LEU A 318 -6.33 0.65 10.78
N CYS A 319 -6.00 -0.36 11.59
CA CYS A 319 -6.73 -0.68 12.80
C CYS A 319 -6.82 0.53 13.75
N ILE A 320 -5.73 1.28 13.95
CA ILE A 320 -5.75 2.49 14.78
C ILE A 320 -6.60 3.59 14.13
N ASN A 321 -6.45 3.81 12.83
CA ASN A 321 -7.22 4.83 12.10
C ASN A 321 -8.72 4.53 12.13
N TYR A 322 -9.12 3.27 11.97
CA TYR A 322 -10.53 2.84 12.04
C TYR A 322 -11.08 2.97 13.45
N LEU A 323 -10.32 2.60 14.48
CA LEU A 323 -10.73 2.82 15.88
C LEU A 323 -10.86 4.31 16.22
N GLN A 324 -10.06 5.18 15.60
CA GLN A 324 -10.21 6.64 15.72
C GLN A 324 -11.46 7.14 14.98
N ALA A 325 -11.72 6.65 13.77
CA ALA A 325 -12.90 7.01 12.99
C ALA A 325 -14.21 6.57 13.67
N LEU A 326 -14.19 5.45 14.39
CA LEU A 326 -15.30 4.95 15.21
C LEU A 326 -15.39 5.65 16.58
N GLU A 327 -14.55 6.65 16.84
CA GLU A 327 -14.51 7.46 18.07
C GLU A 327 -14.37 6.65 19.38
N VAL A 328 -13.79 5.44 19.31
CA VAL A 328 -13.76 4.51 20.46
C VAL A 328 -12.72 4.91 21.51
N PHE A 329 -11.74 5.72 21.14
CA PHE A 329 -10.66 6.16 22.05
C PHE A 329 -11.09 7.19 23.10
N ASN A 330 -12.34 7.68 23.06
CA ASN A 330 -12.88 8.58 24.08
C ASN A 330 -13.01 7.90 25.46
N ASP A 331 -13.24 6.59 25.47
CA ASP A 331 -13.37 5.79 26.70
C ASP A 331 -12.12 4.93 26.98
N ASP A 332 -11.86 4.63 28.26
CA ASP A 332 -10.78 3.71 28.64
C ASP A 332 -11.01 2.27 28.09
N ARG A 333 -12.27 1.94 27.79
CA ARG A 333 -12.66 0.70 27.09
C ARG A 333 -12.06 0.62 25.69
N GLY A 334 -11.86 1.74 25.00
CA GLY A 334 -11.24 1.79 23.68
C GLY A 334 -9.78 1.32 23.69
N LYS A 335 -9.04 1.59 24.77
CA LYS A 335 -7.66 1.06 24.91
C LYS A 335 -7.65 -0.46 25.07
N LYS A 336 -8.61 -1.02 25.81
CA LYS A 336 -8.75 -2.48 25.95
C LYS A 336 -9.14 -3.13 24.62
N LEU A 337 -10.08 -2.51 23.90
CA LEU A 337 -10.47 -2.91 22.56
C LEU A 337 -9.27 -2.93 21.60
N ALA A 338 -8.50 -1.85 21.54
CA ALA A 338 -7.34 -1.74 20.67
C ALA A 338 -6.29 -2.83 20.96
N LYS A 339 -5.98 -3.05 22.24
CA LYS A 339 -5.06 -4.13 22.65
C LYS A 339 -5.57 -5.51 22.21
N ARG A 340 -6.88 -5.76 22.34
CA ARG A 340 -7.48 -7.04 21.95
C ARG A 340 -7.51 -7.21 20.43
N ALA A 341 -7.83 -6.18 19.67
CA ALA A 341 -7.76 -6.19 18.21
C ALA A 341 -6.33 -6.50 17.72
N PHE A 342 -5.31 -5.85 18.31
CA PHE A 342 -3.91 -6.14 17.98
C PHE A 342 -3.49 -7.56 18.34
N ALA A 343 -4.02 -8.14 19.42
CA ALA A 343 -3.79 -9.54 19.75
C ALA A 343 -4.34 -10.47 18.66
N HIS A 344 -5.53 -10.19 18.12
CA HIS A 344 -6.09 -10.96 16.99
C HIS A 344 -5.27 -10.80 15.72
N LEU A 345 -4.83 -9.59 15.38
CA LEU A 345 -3.95 -9.34 14.23
C LEU A 345 -2.64 -10.14 14.34
N ASN A 346 -2.00 -10.12 15.50
CA ASN A 346 -0.77 -10.89 15.73
C ASN A 346 -1.01 -12.41 15.70
N THR A 347 -2.16 -12.88 16.16
CA THR A 347 -2.51 -14.29 16.14
C THR A 347 -2.73 -14.79 14.71
N LEU A 348 -3.31 -13.97 13.84
CA LEU A 348 -3.54 -14.31 12.44
C LEU A 348 -2.27 -14.50 11.62
N LEU A 349 -1.14 -13.93 12.03
CA LEU A 349 0.16 -14.18 11.38
C LEU A 349 0.57 -15.67 11.46
N LEU A 350 0.03 -16.39 12.44
CA LEU A 350 0.30 -17.81 12.67
C LEU A 350 -0.76 -18.72 12.01
N SER A 351 -1.75 -18.16 11.33
CA SER A 351 -2.89 -18.92 10.80
C SER A 351 -2.49 -19.82 9.62
N PRO A 352 -2.91 -21.11 9.62
CA PRO A 352 -2.71 -21.98 8.47
C PRO A 352 -3.57 -21.57 7.26
N GLN A 353 -4.61 -20.74 7.46
CA GLN A 353 -5.47 -20.22 6.39
C GLN A 353 -4.84 -19.04 5.61
N LEU A 354 -3.59 -18.66 5.91
CA LEU A 354 -2.81 -17.67 5.16
C LEU A 354 -3.52 -16.32 4.97
N ILE A 355 -4.22 -15.84 6.00
CA ILE A 355 -5.09 -14.66 5.93
C ILE A 355 -4.38 -13.40 5.40
N TYR A 356 -3.13 -13.18 5.81
CA TYR A 356 -2.31 -12.04 5.36
C TYR A 356 -1.91 -12.09 3.88
N VAL A 357 -2.13 -13.20 3.20
CA VAL A 357 -1.86 -13.37 1.77
C VAL A 357 -3.14 -13.52 0.95
N THR A 358 -4.25 -13.90 1.57
CA THR A 358 -5.55 -14.07 0.88
C THR A 358 -6.43 -12.84 0.94
N HIS A 359 -6.30 -12.00 1.97
CA HIS A 359 -7.17 -10.83 2.19
C HIS A 359 -6.39 -9.53 2.26
N GLN A 360 -7.05 -8.42 1.91
CA GLN A 360 -6.45 -7.10 1.99
C GLN A 360 -6.39 -6.58 3.43
N PRO A 361 -5.42 -5.71 3.78
CA PRO A 361 -5.28 -5.16 5.13
C PRO A 361 -6.53 -4.46 5.70
N PRO A 362 -7.36 -3.72 4.93
CA PRO A 362 -8.62 -3.16 5.42
C PRO A 362 -9.54 -4.20 6.04
N GLN A 363 -9.81 -5.29 5.30
CA GLN A 363 -10.70 -6.38 5.70
C GLN A 363 -10.20 -7.05 7.00
N ILE A 364 -8.89 -7.32 7.08
CA ILE A 364 -8.27 -7.93 8.26
C ILE A 364 -8.40 -7.02 9.50
N ALA A 365 -8.17 -5.71 9.33
CA ALA A 365 -8.30 -4.73 10.41
C ALA A 365 -9.75 -4.63 10.92
N THR A 366 -10.71 -4.53 10.00
CA THR A 366 -12.15 -4.45 10.30
C THR A 366 -12.63 -5.68 11.07
N ALA A 367 -12.26 -6.88 10.62
CA ALA A 367 -12.61 -8.13 11.30
C ALA A 367 -12.01 -8.22 12.71
N ALA A 368 -10.78 -7.74 12.92
CA ALA A 368 -10.13 -7.76 14.22
C ALA A 368 -10.82 -6.81 15.21
N ILE A 369 -11.24 -5.64 14.74
CA ILE A 369 -12.01 -4.66 15.52
C ILE A 369 -13.38 -5.24 15.89
N TYR A 370 -14.08 -5.84 14.91
CA TYR A 370 -15.40 -6.44 15.13
C TYR A 370 -15.35 -7.53 16.20
N LEU A 371 -14.42 -8.48 16.09
CA LEU A 371 -14.27 -9.56 17.06
C LEU A 371 -13.88 -9.03 18.45
N ALA A 372 -12.93 -8.09 18.51
CA ALA A 372 -12.49 -7.49 19.76
C ALA A 372 -13.62 -6.68 20.44
N ALA A 373 -14.50 -6.02 19.68
CA ALA A 373 -15.62 -5.26 20.22
C ALA A 373 -16.64 -6.18 20.89
N ARG A 374 -16.93 -7.32 20.26
CA ARG A 374 -17.79 -8.35 20.84
C ARG A 374 -17.24 -8.92 22.14
N GLU A 375 -15.94 -9.19 22.21
CA GLU A 375 -15.29 -9.74 23.41
C GLU A 375 -15.16 -8.72 24.55
N THR A 376 -14.99 -7.43 24.22
CA THR A 376 -14.85 -6.36 25.22
C THR A 376 -16.17 -5.70 25.60
N GLY A 377 -17.28 -6.04 24.90
CA GLY A 377 -18.61 -5.48 25.15
C GLY A 377 -18.74 -4.01 24.75
N VAL A 378 -17.91 -3.52 23.83
CA VAL A 378 -18.00 -2.16 23.29
C VAL A 378 -19.07 -2.13 22.21
N LYS A 379 -20.05 -1.23 22.34
CA LYS A 379 -21.08 -1.03 21.32
C LYS A 379 -20.50 -0.22 20.16
N LEU A 380 -20.45 -0.84 19.00
CA LEU A 380 -20.16 -0.18 17.73
C LEU A 380 -21.49 0.24 17.06
N PRO A 381 -21.45 1.08 16.01
CA PRO A 381 -22.66 1.44 15.26
C PRO A 381 -23.47 0.21 14.83
N GLU A 382 -24.80 0.31 14.88
CA GLU A 382 -25.72 -0.79 14.53
C GLU A 382 -25.82 -1.01 13.01
N GLU A 383 -25.51 0.02 12.22
CA GLU A 383 -25.41 -0.06 10.76
C GLU A 383 -24.17 -0.87 10.33
N GLU A 384 -24.11 -1.26 9.06
CA GLU A 384 -23.04 -2.07 8.47
C GLU A 384 -21.76 -1.25 8.27
N TRP A 385 -21.20 -0.72 9.38
CA TRP A 385 -20.05 0.19 9.42
C TRP A 385 -18.78 -0.41 8.80
N TRP A 386 -18.70 -1.73 8.69
CA TRP A 386 -17.61 -2.44 8.03
C TRP A 386 -17.56 -2.17 6.52
N GLU A 387 -18.69 -1.88 5.87
CA GLU A 387 -18.74 -1.55 4.44
C GLU A 387 -18.01 -0.23 4.14
N VAL A 388 -18.02 0.71 5.08
CA VAL A 388 -17.27 1.99 4.98
C VAL A 388 -15.75 1.75 4.92
N PHE A 389 -15.29 0.59 5.38
CA PHE A 389 -13.89 0.18 5.37
C PHE A 389 -13.60 -0.88 4.30
N ASP A 390 -14.39 -0.90 3.22
CA ASP A 390 -14.20 -1.80 2.06
C ASP A 390 -14.17 -3.28 2.49
N THR A 391 -15.06 -3.68 3.39
CA THR A 391 -15.16 -5.07 3.86
C THR A 391 -16.58 -5.59 3.67
N ASP A 392 -16.74 -6.69 2.95
CA ASP A 392 -18.06 -7.29 2.75
C ASP A 392 -18.47 -8.17 3.94
N ARG A 393 -19.78 -8.39 4.10
CA ARG A 393 -20.33 -9.19 5.20
C ARG A 393 -19.83 -10.64 5.19
N GLU A 394 -19.69 -11.24 4.01
CA GLU A 394 -19.21 -12.62 3.85
C GLU A 394 -17.75 -12.74 4.28
N GLU A 395 -16.91 -11.80 3.83
CA GLU A 395 -15.49 -11.72 4.15
C GLU A 395 -15.29 -11.48 5.65
N LEU A 396 -16.07 -10.56 6.24
CA LEU A 396 -16.07 -10.31 7.67
C LEU A 396 -16.40 -11.58 8.46
N GLY A 397 -17.46 -12.30 8.05
CA GLY A 397 -17.86 -13.56 8.67
C GLY A 397 -16.75 -14.61 8.62
N PHE A 398 -16.15 -14.81 7.45
CA PHE A 398 -15.04 -15.74 7.24
C PHE A 398 -13.84 -15.40 8.14
N LEU A 399 -13.41 -14.14 8.13
CA LEU A 399 -12.24 -13.68 8.90
C LEU A 399 -12.45 -13.81 10.41
N VAL A 400 -13.66 -13.52 10.91
CA VAL A 400 -14.00 -13.68 12.33
C VAL A 400 -13.96 -15.15 12.76
N VAL A 401 -14.45 -16.06 11.92
CA VAL A 401 -14.36 -17.51 12.16
C VAL A 401 -12.90 -17.97 12.14
N ALA A 402 -12.12 -17.51 11.16
CA ALA A 402 -10.69 -17.83 11.07
C ALA A 402 -9.94 -17.39 12.34
N MET A 403 -10.14 -16.16 12.81
CA MET A 403 -9.55 -15.64 14.06
C MET A 403 -9.96 -16.49 15.27
N THR A 404 -11.24 -16.86 15.36
CA THR A 404 -11.75 -17.66 16.49
C THR A 404 -11.19 -19.10 16.49
N SER A 405 -10.97 -19.68 15.31
CA SER A 405 -10.47 -21.05 15.15
C SER A 405 -9.01 -21.23 15.62
N MET A 406 -8.23 -20.14 15.69
CA MET A 406 -6.80 -20.19 16.00
C MET A 406 -6.48 -20.77 17.38
N GLY A 407 -7.32 -20.52 18.38
CA GLY A 407 -7.10 -21.06 19.73
C GLY A 407 -7.17 -22.60 19.74
N ALA A 408 -8.15 -23.17 19.04
CA ALA A 408 -8.30 -24.62 18.92
C ALA A 408 -7.18 -25.24 18.09
N PHE A 409 -6.77 -24.58 17.00
CA PHE A 409 -5.64 -25.03 16.18
C PHE A 409 -4.34 -25.06 16.98
N ALA A 410 -4.01 -23.99 17.71
CA ALA A 410 -2.80 -23.92 18.53
C ALA A 410 -2.77 -25.00 19.63
N ALA A 411 -3.90 -25.27 20.29
CA ALA A 411 -4.01 -26.34 21.27
C ALA A 411 -3.81 -27.73 20.64
N LYS A 412 -4.36 -27.96 19.44
CA LYS A 412 -4.17 -29.21 18.69
C LYS A 412 -2.71 -29.42 18.29
N GLU A 413 -2.04 -28.38 17.80
CA GLU A 413 -0.61 -28.43 17.46
C GLU A 413 0.26 -28.69 18.68
N LYS A 414 -0.03 -28.03 19.81
CA LYS A 414 0.67 -28.29 21.07
C LYS A 414 0.54 -29.75 21.50
N ASN A 415 -0.67 -30.31 21.47
CA ASN A 415 -0.91 -31.70 21.85
C ASN A 415 -0.23 -32.68 20.88
N ARG A 416 -0.21 -32.37 19.57
CA ARG A 416 0.44 -33.18 18.54
C ARG A 416 1.95 -33.28 18.75
N TRP A 417 2.59 -32.19 19.17
CA TRP A 417 4.04 -32.06 19.30
C TRP A 417 4.50 -31.95 20.76
N THR A 418 3.73 -32.47 21.73
CA THR A 418 4.11 -32.42 23.15
C THR A 418 5.32 -33.30 23.44
N GLU A 419 5.34 -34.52 22.90
CA GLU A 419 6.43 -35.48 23.15
C GLU A 419 7.57 -35.36 22.13
N ARG A 420 7.36 -34.61 21.05
CA ARG A 420 8.25 -34.58 19.88
C ARG A 420 8.39 -33.17 19.35
N LYS A 421 9.61 -32.81 18.93
CA LYS A 421 9.87 -31.53 18.28
C LYS A 421 9.31 -31.54 16.85
N THR A 422 8.67 -30.44 16.45
CA THR A 422 8.25 -30.21 15.06
C THR A 422 9.48 -30.14 14.13
N PRO A 423 9.49 -30.84 12.99
CA PRO A 423 10.65 -30.88 12.10
C PRO A 423 10.81 -29.57 11.33
N VAL A 424 11.70 -28.69 11.76
CA VAL A 424 11.93 -27.38 11.13
C VAL A 424 13.13 -27.39 10.17
N SER A 425 14.01 -28.38 10.30
CA SER A 425 15.13 -28.61 9.40
C SER A 425 14.84 -29.74 8.40
N ILE A 426 15.58 -29.74 7.29
CA ILE A 426 15.42 -30.73 6.21
C ILE A 426 15.66 -32.17 6.73
N ASN A 427 16.68 -32.35 7.57
CA ASN A 427 17.03 -33.67 8.12
C ASN A 427 15.95 -34.18 9.08
N GLU A 428 15.41 -33.31 9.94
CA GLU A 428 14.29 -33.65 10.83
C GLU A 428 13.04 -34.02 10.02
N LEU A 429 12.77 -33.29 8.93
CA LEU A 429 11.63 -33.58 8.04
C LEU A 429 11.77 -34.95 7.38
N GLN A 430 12.93 -35.26 6.82
CA GLN A 430 13.18 -36.56 6.19
C GLN A 430 13.02 -37.71 7.20
N GLY A 431 13.53 -37.54 8.42
CA GLY A 431 13.35 -38.52 9.49
C GLY A 431 11.88 -38.72 9.86
N GLU A 432 11.09 -37.65 9.91
CA GLU A 432 9.65 -37.73 10.18
C GLU A 432 8.86 -38.38 9.04
N LEU A 433 9.22 -38.11 7.77
CA LEU A 433 8.60 -38.74 6.61
C LEU A 433 8.88 -40.25 6.57
N GLU A 434 10.12 -40.66 6.82
CA GLU A 434 10.49 -42.07 6.88
C GLU A 434 9.76 -42.78 8.01
N ARG A 435 9.65 -42.13 9.18
CA ARG A 435 8.90 -42.67 10.32
C ARG A 435 7.42 -42.88 9.99
N ARG A 436 6.78 -41.94 9.29
CA ARG A 436 5.38 -42.07 8.87
C ARG A 436 5.22 -43.23 7.89
N ARG A 437 6.12 -43.32 6.91
CA ARG A 437 6.15 -44.44 5.96
C ARG A 437 6.26 -45.80 6.67
N LEU A 438 7.15 -45.93 7.66
CA LEU A 438 7.31 -47.17 8.42
C LEU A 438 6.07 -47.54 9.26
N LEU A 439 5.30 -46.55 9.72
CA LEU A 439 4.02 -46.80 10.39
C LEU A 439 2.94 -47.24 9.41
N ASP A 440 2.86 -46.58 8.25
CA ASP A 440 1.91 -46.95 7.19
C ASP A 440 2.22 -48.34 6.59
N GLU A 441 3.48 -48.80 6.65
CA GLU A 441 3.89 -50.15 6.27
C GLU A 441 3.65 -51.21 7.38
N ALA A 442 3.43 -50.78 8.63
CA ALA A 442 3.22 -51.66 9.78
C ALA A 442 1.74 -51.89 10.13
N ASP A 443 0.86 -50.99 9.69
CA ASP A 443 -0.61 -51.11 9.72
C ASP A 443 -1.14 -51.83 8.46
#